data_AF-A0A1H0QQZ9-F1
#
_entry.id   AF-A0A1H0QQZ9-F1
#
_cell.length_a   1.000
_cell.length_b   1.000
_cell.length_c   1.000
_cell.angle_alpha   90.00
_cell.angle_beta   90.00
_cell.angle_gamma   90.00
#
_symmetry.space_group_name_H-M   'P 1'
#
loop_
_entity.id
_entity.type
_entity.pdbx_description
1 polymer ?
#
loop_
_entity_poly.entity_id
_entity_poly.type
_entity_poly.pdbx_seq_one_letter_code
_entity_poly.pdbx_strand_id
1 'polypeptide(L)'
;MDSMEALRSWRNAIVQLQIERQYHGGCRIGSLASELSESDQAARTELAAGFMQWEHSIHNGLRAMYDRGELRSDADPDDLALALLTALQGGLVLTQVRRETSPLEVGLDALHISVRSSFDVDHIL
;
A
#
# COMPACT_ATOMS: atom_id res chain seq x y z
N MET A 1 11.50 -3.28 -0.76
CA MET A 1 10.20 -3.87 -1.14
C MET A 1 10.19 -4.12 -2.64
N ASP A 2 11.27 -4.68 -3.16
CA ASP A 2 11.59 -4.80 -4.58
C ASP A 2 11.42 -6.24 -5.08
N SER A 3 10.69 -7.07 -4.34
CA SER A 3 10.30 -8.42 -4.74
C SER A 3 8.92 -8.74 -4.16
N MET A 4 8.26 -9.76 -4.71
CA MET A 4 6.97 -10.23 -4.20
C MET A 4 7.04 -10.77 -2.77
N GLU A 5 8.16 -11.42 -2.43
CA GLU A 5 8.41 -11.89 -1.07
C GLU A 5 8.56 -10.72 -0.09
N ALA A 6 9.29 -9.67 -0.50
CA ALA A 6 9.43 -8.47 0.31
C ALA A 6 8.09 -7.73 0.48
N LEU A 7 7.27 -7.67 -0.56
CA LEU A 7 5.93 -7.08 -0.51
C LEU A 7 5.01 -7.86 0.45
N ARG A 8 5.03 -9.19 0.38
CA ARG A 8 4.29 -10.07 1.31
C ARG A 8 4.78 -9.91 2.76
N SER A 9 6.09 -9.82 2.96
CA SER A 9 6.69 -9.62 4.28
C SER A 9 6.28 -8.28 4.88
N TRP A 10 6.29 -7.21 4.07
CA TRP A 10 5.79 -5.90 4.48
C TRP A 10 4.29 -5.93 4.84
N ARG A 11 3.44 -6.56 4.01
CA ARG A 11 2.01 -6.77 4.32
C ARG A 11 1.82 -7.44 5.67
N ASN A 12 2.55 -8.53 5.92
CA ASN A 12 2.48 -9.27 7.18
C ASN A 12 2.93 -8.42 8.38
N ALA A 13 3.99 -7.62 8.22
CA ALA A 13 4.47 -6.72 9.27
C ALA A 13 3.43 -5.65 9.62
N ILE A 14 2.75 -5.08 8.62
CA ILE A 14 1.70 -4.08 8.82
C ILE A 14 0.47 -4.68 9.52
N VAL A 15 0.06 -5.90 9.15
CA VAL A 15 -1.02 -6.63 9.82
C VAL A 15 -0.66 -6.92 11.27
N GLN A 16 0.55 -7.43 11.52
CA GLN A 16 1.05 -7.72 12.86
C GLN A 16 1.09 -6.46 13.73
N LEU A 17 1.52 -5.33 13.18
CA LEU A 17 1.49 -4.04 13.87
C LEU A 17 0.08 -3.63 14.29
N GLN A 18 -0.95 -3.92 13.49
CA GLN A 18 -2.33 -3.64 13.88
C GLN A 18 -2.80 -4.56 15.02
N ILE A 19 -2.40 -5.83 15.02
CA ILE A 19 -2.69 -6.78 16.11
C ILE A 19 -2.07 -6.28 17.42
N GLU A 20 -0.81 -5.87 17.39
CA GLU A 20 -0.09 -5.34 18.56
C GLU A 20 -0.73 -4.07 19.12
N ARG A 21 -1.30 -3.23 18.24
CA ARG A 21 -2.07 -2.04 18.62
C ARG A 21 -3.50 -2.35 19.03
N GLN A 22 -3.89 -3.63 19.08
CA GLN A 22 -5.27 -4.06 19.32
C GLN A 22 -6.25 -3.35 18.37
N TYR A 23 -5.83 -3.16 17.11
CA TYR A 23 -6.60 -2.52 16.04
C TYR A 23 -6.89 -1.02 16.28
N HIS A 24 -6.09 -0.34 17.11
CA HIS A 24 -6.22 1.10 17.37
C HIS A 24 -5.22 1.95 16.57
N GLY A 25 -5.59 3.21 16.33
CA GLY A 25 -4.68 4.25 15.86
C GLY A 25 -4.52 4.37 14.34
N GLY A 26 -4.94 3.38 13.55
CA GLY A 26 -5.00 3.46 12.08
C GLY A 26 -3.72 4.02 11.44
N CYS A 27 -3.90 4.86 10.40
CA CYS A 27 -2.82 5.69 9.86
C CYS A 27 -2.86 7.08 10.49
N ARG A 28 -1.79 7.45 11.22
CA ARG A 28 -1.69 8.78 11.87
C ARG A 28 -1.75 9.94 10.87
N ILE A 29 -1.07 9.80 9.73
CA ILE A 29 -1.12 10.81 8.65
C ILE A 29 -2.53 10.87 8.05
N GLY A 30 -3.20 9.72 7.88
CA GLY A 30 -4.58 9.65 7.40
C GLY A 30 -5.59 10.31 8.34
N SER A 31 -5.43 10.14 9.65
CA SER A 31 -6.26 10.84 10.66
C SER A 31 -6.10 12.36 10.56
N LEU A 32 -4.86 12.85 10.55
CA LEU A 32 -4.59 14.29 10.38
C LEU A 32 -5.12 14.82 9.05
N ALA A 33 -4.98 14.05 7.96
CA ALA A 33 -5.54 14.43 6.67
C ALA A 33 -7.06 14.54 6.69
N SER A 34 -7.75 13.65 7.40
CA SER A 34 -9.21 13.70 7.52
C SER A 34 -9.67 14.93 8.33
N GLU A 35 -8.88 15.36 9.32
CA GLU A 35 -9.20 16.51 10.16
C GLU A 35 -8.86 17.86 9.50
N LEU A 36 -7.72 17.94 8.80
CA LEU A 36 -7.13 19.22 8.38
C LEU A 36 -7.34 19.56 6.90
N SER A 37 -7.57 18.58 6.02
CA SER A 37 -7.53 18.84 4.56
C SER A 37 -8.52 19.90 4.07
N GLU A 38 -9.70 19.97 4.69
CA GLU A 38 -10.76 20.91 4.29
C GLU A 38 -10.61 22.30 4.95
N SER A 39 -9.82 22.42 6.02
CA SER A 39 -9.74 23.64 6.84
C SER A 39 -8.37 24.33 6.79
N ASP A 40 -7.30 23.60 6.46
CA ASP A 40 -5.94 24.12 6.40
C ASP A 40 -5.24 23.65 5.10
N GLN A 41 -5.13 24.61 4.17
CA GLN A 41 -4.51 24.38 2.87
C GLN A 41 -2.99 24.07 2.96
N ALA A 42 -2.28 24.65 3.92
CA ALA A 42 -0.85 24.40 4.08
C ALA A 42 -0.64 22.98 4.63
N ALA A 43 -1.42 22.60 5.65
CA ALA A 43 -1.41 21.24 6.20
C ALA A 43 -1.79 20.21 5.12
N ARG A 44 -2.84 20.47 4.31
CA ARG A 44 -3.24 19.60 3.18
C ARG A 44 -2.06 19.32 2.23
N THR A 45 -1.33 20.37 1.86
CA THR A 45 -0.17 20.24 0.96
C THR A 45 0.97 19.44 1.59
N GLU A 46 1.27 19.66 2.87
CA GLU A 46 2.31 18.91 3.58
C GLU A 46 1.94 17.44 3.77
N LEU A 47 0.68 17.15 4.12
CA LEU A 47 0.17 15.79 4.23
C LEU A 47 0.20 15.05 2.88
N ALA A 48 -0.17 15.73 1.79
CA ALA A 48 -0.04 15.18 0.45
C ALA A 48 1.42 14.83 0.11
N ALA A 49 2.38 15.70 0.45
CA ALA A 49 3.80 15.42 0.29
C ALA A 49 4.26 14.20 1.11
N GLY A 50 3.76 14.05 2.33
CA GLY A 50 4.01 12.88 3.18
C GLY A 50 3.51 11.57 2.56
N PHE A 51 2.29 11.58 2.00
CA PHE A 51 1.77 10.42 1.28
C PHE A 51 2.55 10.13 0.00
N MET A 52 2.90 11.14 -0.79
CA MET A 52 3.71 10.97 -2.00
C MET A 52 5.07 10.34 -1.69
N GLN A 53 5.72 10.72 -0.58
CA GLN A 53 7.01 10.12 -0.19
C GLN A 53 6.88 8.63 0.15
N TRP A 54 5.76 8.23 0.76
CA TRP A 54 5.48 6.84 1.05
C TRP A 54 5.17 6.06 -0.24
N GLU A 55 4.30 6.61 -1.09
CA GLU A 55 3.97 6.05 -2.40
C GLU A 55 5.23 5.84 -3.25
N HIS A 56 6.12 6.83 -3.28
CA HIS A 56 7.38 6.75 -4.01
C HIS A 56 8.27 5.58 -3.55
N SER A 57 8.25 5.25 -2.26
CA SER A 57 9.00 4.11 -1.73
C SER A 57 8.43 2.77 -2.22
N ILE A 58 7.10 2.68 -2.39
CA ILE A 58 6.42 1.53 -2.97
C ILE A 58 6.72 1.44 -4.48
N HIS A 59 6.54 2.56 -5.18
CA HIS A 59 6.85 2.70 -6.61
C HIS A 59 8.26 2.21 -6.93
N ASN A 60 9.28 2.63 -6.18
CA ASN A 60 10.66 2.22 -6.46
C ASN A 60 10.87 0.70 -6.39
N GLY A 61 10.15 0.02 -5.49
CA GLY A 61 10.15 -1.44 -5.44
C GLY A 61 9.46 -2.08 -6.64
N LEU A 62 8.30 -1.58 -7.04
CA LEU A 62 7.54 -2.03 -8.21
C LEU A 62 8.28 -1.78 -9.52
N ARG A 63 8.93 -0.62 -9.65
CA ARG A 63 9.77 -0.27 -10.80
C ARG A 63 10.96 -1.20 -10.92
N ALA A 64 11.62 -1.54 -9.82
CA ALA A 64 12.70 -2.52 -9.83
C ALA A 64 12.24 -3.92 -10.29
N MET A 65 11.02 -4.34 -9.92
CA MET A 65 10.43 -5.59 -10.43
C MET A 65 10.13 -5.50 -11.94
N TYR A 66 9.54 -4.38 -12.38
CA TYR A 66 9.28 -4.10 -13.79
C TYR A 66 10.55 -4.14 -14.65
N ASP A 67 11.61 -3.44 -14.21
CA ASP A 67 12.88 -3.33 -14.95
C ASP A 67 13.59 -4.70 -15.08
N ARG A 68 13.31 -5.65 -14.17
CA ARG A 68 13.79 -7.04 -14.25
C ARG A 68 12.90 -7.95 -15.10
N GLY A 69 11.81 -7.44 -15.67
CA GLY A 69 10.85 -8.21 -16.45
C GLY A 69 9.97 -9.13 -15.59
N GLU A 70 9.90 -8.89 -14.28
CA GLU A 70 9.02 -9.66 -13.39
C GLU A 70 7.57 -9.21 -13.54
N LEU A 71 7.33 -7.94 -13.89
CA LEU A 71 6.01 -7.45 -14.22
C LEU A 71 5.76 -7.47 -15.73
N ARG A 72 4.50 -7.64 -16.13
CA ARG A 72 3.99 -7.54 -17.49
C ARG A 72 4.34 -6.17 -18.04
N SER A 73 4.63 -6.15 -19.34
CA SER A 73 5.01 -4.94 -20.06
C SER A 73 3.93 -3.85 -20.10
N ASP A 74 2.66 -4.19 -19.85
CA ASP A 74 1.55 -3.25 -19.74
C ASP A 74 1.21 -2.84 -18.30
N ALA A 75 1.95 -3.31 -17.30
CA ALA A 75 1.79 -2.89 -15.92
C ALA A 75 2.41 -1.50 -15.71
N ASP A 76 1.65 -0.58 -15.12
CA ASP A 76 2.15 0.74 -14.73
C ASP A 76 2.56 0.73 -13.23
N PRO A 77 3.86 0.87 -12.89
CA PRO A 77 4.31 0.92 -11.51
C PRO A 77 3.74 2.08 -10.70
N ASP A 78 3.39 3.21 -11.33
CA ASP A 78 2.80 4.37 -10.65
C ASP A 78 1.37 4.04 -10.19
N ASP A 79 0.53 3.51 -11.08
CA ASP A 79 -0.83 3.09 -10.74
C ASP A 79 -0.84 1.98 -9.68
N LEU A 80 0.08 1.02 -9.79
CA LEU A 80 0.21 -0.06 -8.80
C LEU A 80 0.63 0.47 -7.43
N ALA A 81 1.51 1.47 -7.36
CA ALA A 81 1.93 2.09 -6.11
C ALA A 81 0.78 2.84 -5.43
N LEU A 82 0.07 3.67 -6.19
CA LEU A 82 -1.10 4.41 -5.72
C LEU A 82 -2.21 3.45 -5.26
N ALA A 83 -2.47 2.39 -6.02
CA ALA A 83 -3.43 1.36 -5.64
C ALA A 83 -3.04 0.72 -4.29
N LEU A 84 -1.77 0.35 -4.11
CA LEU A 84 -1.28 -0.27 -2.87
C LEU A 84 -1.44 0.65 -1.66
N LEU A 85 -1.07 1.92 -1.81
CA LEU A 85 -1.27 2.91 -0.75
C LEU A 85 -2.75 3.09 -0.42
N THR A 86 -3.61 3.13 -1.44
CA THR A 86 -5.06 3.27 -1.27
C THR A 86 -5.68 2.08 -0.53
N ALA A 87 -5.34 0.85 -0.93
CA ALA A 87 -5.80 -0.37 -0.25
C ALA A 87 -5.35 -0.43 1.20
N LEU A 88 -4.10 0.00 1.47
CA LEU A 88 -3.60 0.11 2.83
C LEU A 88 -4.41 1.10 3.66
N GLN A 89 -4.66 2.32 3.16
CA GLN A 89 -5.41 3.34 3.90
C GLN A 89 -6.85 2.88 4.19
N GLY A 90 -7.56 2.36 3.19
CA GLY A 90 -8.91 1.82 3.36
C GLY A 90 -8.95 0.62 4.30
N GLY A 91 -7.97 -0.27 4.20
CA GLY A 91 -7.81 -1.43 5.08
C GLY A 91 -7.58 -1.05 6.54
N LEU A 92 -6.74 -0.04 6.80
CA LEU A 92 -6.48 0.49 8.14
C LEU A 92 -7.73 1.12 8.76
N VAL A 93 -8.50 1.89 7.98
CA VAL A 93 -9.78 2.47 8.44
C VAL A 93 -10.76 1.38 8.84
N LEU A 94 -10.98 0.38 7.98
CA LEU A 94 -11.92 -0.70 8.27
C LEU A 94 -11.45 -1.60 9.42
N THR A 95 -10.14 -1.84 9.53
CA THR A 95 -9.55 -2.58 10.67
C THR A 95 -9.83 -1.87 11.98
N GLN A 96 -9.66 -0.53 12.00
CA GLN A 96 -9.94 0.28 13.18
C GLN A 96 -11.42 0.26 13.58
N VAL A 97 -12.33 0.29 12.60
CA VAL A 97 -13.77 0.27 12.86
C VAL A 97 -14.24 -1.11 13.32
N ARG A 98 -13.81 -2.17 12.64
CA ARG A 98 -14.30 -3.54 12.89
C ARG A 98 -13.57 -4.27 14.00
N ARG A 99 -12.39 -3.78 14.42
CA ARG A 99 -11.52 -4.41 15.42
C ARG A 99 -11.07 -5.82 15.02
N GLU A 100 -10.71 -5.96 13.75
CA GLU A 100 -10.17 -7.17 13.16
C GLU A 100 -9.28 -6.79 11.96
N THR A 101 -8.30 -7.63 11.62
CA THR A 101 -7.38 -7.38 10.49
C THR A 101 -7.93 -7.80 9.14
N SER A 102 -9.04 -8.54 9.10
CA SER A 102 -9.62 -9.10 7.88
C SER A 102 -9.72 -8.09 6.71
N PRO A 103 -10.13 -6.81 6.91
CA PRO A 103 -10.25 -5.86 5.81
C PRO A 103 -8.90 -5.45 5.22
N LEU A 104 -7.90 -5.25 6.08
CA LEU A 104 -6.54 -4.89 5.68
C LEU A 104 -5.86 -6.04 4.94
N GLU A 105 -6.06 -7.25 5.45
CA GLU A 105 -5.57 -8.47 4.83
C GLU A 105 -6.16 -8.68 3.43
N VAL A 106 -7.49 -8.64 3.31
CA VAL A 106 -8.19 -8.80 2.02
C VAL A 106 -7.77 -7.71 1.02
N GLY A 107 -7.68 -6.45 1.45
CA GLY A 107 -7.30 -5.34 0.58
C GLY A 107 -5.88 -5.48 0.03
N LEU A 108 -4.91 -5.80 0.88
CA LEU A 108 -3.52 -5.99 0.46
C LEU A 108 -3.33 -7.28 -0.35
N ASP A 109 -4.04 -8.35 -0.03
CA ASP A 109 -3.98 -9.61 -0.76
C ASP A 109 -4.57 -9.49 -2.18
N ALA A 110 -5.65 -8.71 -2.34
CA ALA A 110 -6.23 -8.43 -3.66
C ALA A 110 -5.23 -7.73 -4.59
N LEU A 111 -4.44 -6.78 -4.06
CA LEU A 111 -3.39 -6.13 -4.85
C LEU A 111 -2.18 -7.00 -5.06
N HIS A 112 -1.82 -7.83 -4.10
CA HIS A 112 -0.79 -8.84 -4.31
C HIS A 112 -1.20 -9.83 -5.43
N ILE A 113 -2.49 -10.17 -5.56
CA ILE A 113 -3.03 -10.94 -6.70
C ILE A 113 -2.97 -10.11 -7.99
N SER A 114 -3.36 -8.84 -7.97
CA SER A 114 -3.31 -7.97 -9.14
C SER A 114 -1.87 -7.82 -9.66
N VAL A 115 -0.93 -7.49 -8.78
CA VAL A 115 0.50 -7.43 -9.08
C VAL A 115 0.98 -8.78 -9.63
N ARG A 116 0.59 -9.92 -9.03
CA ARG A 116 0.91 -11.25 -9.55
C ARG A 116 0.30 -11.58 -10.92
N SER A 117 -0.93 -11.16 -11.18
CA SER A 117 -1.58 -11.32 -12.50
C SER A 117 -0.97 -10.41 -13.55
N SER A 118 -0.28 -9.38 -13.08
CA SER A 118 0.63 -8.55 -13.85
C SER A 118 2.03 -9.15 -13.92
N PHE A 119 2.27 -10.45 -13.72
CA PHE A 119 3.56 -11.10 -14.05
C PHE A 119 3.48 -11.70 -15.44
N ASP A 120 4.55 -11.58 -16.21
CA ASP A 120 4.67 -12.30 -17.47
C ASP A 120 4.95 -13.79 -17.16
N VAL A 121 4.15 -14.70 -17.70
CA VAL A 121 4.26 -16.15 -17.42
C VAL A 121 5.29 -16.81 -18.35
N ASP A 122 5.84 -16.08 -19.32
CA ASP A 122 6.60 -16.66 -20.44
C ASP A 122 8.13 -16.71 -20.26
N HIS A 123 8.68 -16.54 -19.04
CA HIS A 123 10.14 -16.61 -18.83
C HIS A 123 10.66 -17.63 -17.79
N ILE A 124 9.86 -18.64 -17.43
CA ILE A 124 10.34 -19.83 -16.69
C ILE A 124 10.36 -21.06 -17.62
N LEU A 125 11.21 -21.02 -18.65
CA LEU A 125 11.80 -22.19 -19.31
C LEU A 125 13.22 -21.86 -19.78
#